data_AF-A0A834FVF4-F1
#
_entry.id   AF-A0A834FVF4-F1
#
_cell.length_a   1.000
_cell.length_b   1.000
_cell.length_c   1.000
_cell.angle_alpha   90.00
_cell.angle_beta   90.00
_cell.angle_gamma   90.00
#
_symmetry.space_group_name_H-M   'P 1'
#
loop_
_entity.id
_entity.type
_entity.pdbx_description
1 polymer ?
#
loop_
_entity_poly.entity_id
_entity_poly.type
_entity_poly.pdbx_seq_one_letter_code
_entity_poly.pdbx_strand_id
1 'polypeptide(L)'
;MAIAAAVVIVPLGVLFFLSGLVVNFIQAICFVLVRPLSKSLYRRINRVVAELLWLELVWLIDWWAGVQIKLFADTESFRIMGKEQALVISNHKSDID
;
A
#
# COMPACT_ATOMS: atom_id res chain seq x y z
N MET A 1 9.56 12.17 -26.01
CA MET A 1 8.55 12.31 -24.93
C MET A 1 7.74 11.03 -24.76
N ALA A 2 6.91 10.61 -25.73
CA ALA A 2 6.04 9.43 -25.59
C ALA A 2 6.78 8.09 -25.38
N ILE A 3 7.87 7.84 -26.12
CA ILE A 3 8.64 6.59 -26.00
C ILE A 3 9.30 6.48 -24.62
N ALA A 4 9.87 7.58 -24.12
CA ALA A 4 10.49 7.61 -22.79
C ALA A 4 9.46 7.35 -21.68
N ALA A 5 8.26 7.93 -21.79
CA ALA A 5 7.17 7.65 -20.84
C ALA A 5 6.73 6.18 -20.93
N ALA A 6 6.62 5.60 -22.12
CA ALA A 6 6.23 4.20 -22.30
C ALA A 6 7.23 3.21 -21.70
N VAL A 7 8.54 3.46 -21.83
CA VAL A 7 9.62 2.64 -21.24
C VAL A 7 9.52 2.57 -19.71
N VAL A 8 8.90 3.58 -19.09
CA VAL A 8 8.69 3.64 -17.65
C VAL A 8 7.33 3.05 -17.27
N ILE A 9 6.26 3.55 -17.87
CA ILE A 9 4.89 3.24 -17.44
C ILE A 9 4.52 1.78 -17.72
N VAL A 10 4.99 1.22 -18.85
CA VAL A 10 4.62 -0.15 -19.24
C VAL A 10 5.19 -1.19 -18.25
N PRO A 11 6.49 -1.18 -17.89
CA PRO A 11 7.00 -2.08 -16.85
C PRO A 11 6.30 -1.93 -15.50
N LEU A 12 5.99 -0.70 -15.07
CA LEU A 12 5.27 -0.44 -13.83
C LEU A 12 3.87 -1.06 -13.85
N GLY A 13 3.15 -0.88 -14.96
CA GLY A 13 1.84 -1.51 -15.15
C GLY A 13 1.92 -3.03 -15.15
N VAL A 14 2.88 -3.61 -15.88
CA VAL A 14 3.09 -5.07 -15.91
C VAL A 14 3.42 -5.61 -14.52
N LEU A 15 4.29 -4.93 -13.76
CA LEU A 15 4.61 -5.29 -12.39
C LEU A 15 3.34 -5.30 -11.52
N PHE A 16 2.58 -4.21 -11.53
CA PHE A 16 1.33 -4.10 -10.75
C PHE A 16 0.32 -5.20 -11.12
N PHE A 17 0.16 -5.53 -12.40
CA PHE A 17 -0.74 -6.61 -12.81
C PHE A 17 -0.25 -7.98 -12.35
N LEU A 18 1.05 -8.27 -12.47
CA LEU A 18 1.62 -9.54 -11.98
C LEU A 18 1.48 -9.68 -10.47
N SER A 19 1.83 -8.64 -9.71
CA SER A 19 1.65 -8.61 -8.26
C SER A 19 0.17 -8.70 -7.87
N GLY A 20 -0.72 -8.05 -8.62
CA GLY A 20 -2.17 -8.17 -8.47
C GLY A 20 -2.66 -9.60 -8.67
N LEU A 21 -2.13 -10.33 -9.66
CA LEU A 21 -2.46 -11.75 -9.85
C LEU A 21 -2.00 -12.61 -8.66
N VAL A 22 -0.78 -12.38 -8.15
CA VAL A 22 -0.27 -13.07 -6.96
C VAL A 22 -1.13 -12.79 -5.73
N VAL A 23 -1.48 -11.53 -5.50
CA VAL A 23 -2.37 -11.07 -4.42
C VAL A 23 -3.74 -11.75 -4.52
N ASN A 24 -4.36 -11.75 -5.70
CA ASN A 24 -5.65 -12.41 -5.92
C ASN A 24 -5.57 -13.93 -5.70
N PHE A 25 -4.47 -14.57 -6.11
CA PHE A 25 -4.26 -15.99 -5.87
C PHE A 25 -4.18 -16.31 -4.36
N ILE A 26 -3.44 -15.50 -3.59
CA ILE A 26 -3.39 -15.61 -2.13
C ILE A 26 -4.79 -15.40 -1.52
N GLN A 27 -5.52 -14.38 -1.96
CA GLN A 27 -6.88 -14.10 -1.49
C GLN A 27 -7.82 -15.26 -1.79
N ALA A 28 -7.73 -15.89 -2.96
CA ALA A 28 -8.51 -17.07 -3.32
C ALA A 28 -8.21 -18.27 -2.41
N ILE A 29 -6.93 -18.54 -2.12
CA ILE A 29 -6.52 -19.57 -1.15
C ILE A 29 -7.12 -19.26 0.23
N CYS A 30 -6.98 -18.03 0.72
CA CYS A 30 -7.54 -17.62 2.02
C CYS A 30 -9.08 -17.70 2.03
N PHE A 31 -9.74 -17.42 0.91
CA PHE A 31 -11.18 -17.54 0.79
C PHE A 31 -11.65 -18.99 0.91
N VAL A 32 -10.93 -19.95 0.33
CA VAL A 32 -11.28 -21.37 0.42
C VAL A 32 -10.91 -21.96 1.79
N LEU A 33 -9.74 -21.62 2.33
CA LEU A 33 -9.21 -22.26 3.54
C LEU A 33 -9.58 -21.55 4.84
N VAL A 34 -9.54 -20.22 4.87
CA VAL A 34 -9.67 -19.43 6.12
C VAL A 34 -11.09 -18.94 6.34
N ARG A 35 -11.78 -18.50 5.28
CA ARG A 35 -13.14 -17.96 5.40
C ARG A 35 -14.14 -18.93 6.04
N PRO A 36 -14.15 -20.24 5.75
CA PRO A 36 -15.08 -21.18 6.41
C PRO A 36 -14.83 -21.29 7.92
N LEU A 37 -13.58 -21.11 8.36
CA LEU A 37 -13.20 -21.19 9.77
C LEU A 37 -13.52 -19.89 10.51
N SER A 38 -13.24 -18.74 9.90
CA SER A 38 -13.52 -17.44 10.50
C SER A 38 -13.60 -16.31 9.47
N LYS A 39 -14.78 -15.68 9.39
CA LYS A 39 -14.99 -14.47 8.58
C LYS A 39 -14.17 -13.29 9.08
N SER A 40 -13.95 -13.15 10.39
CA SER A 40 -13.20 -12.03 10.95
C SER A 40 -11.71 -12.14 10.61
N LEU A 41 -11.15 -13.34 10.72
CA LEU A 41 -9.75 -13.61 10.36
C LEU A 41 -9.52 -13.41 8.86
N TYR A 42 -10.39 -13.97 8.02
CA TYR A 42 -10.34 -13.75 6.57
C TYR A 42 -10.32 -12.25 6.21
N ARG A 43 -11.21 -11.44 6.80
CA ARG A 43 -11.23 -9.99 6.53
C ARG A 43 -9.93 -9.29 6.94
N ARG A 44 -9.32 -9.67 8.07
CA ARG A 44 -8.05 -9.09 8.53
C ARG A 44 -6.92 -9.43 7.57
N ILE A 45 -6.80 -10.70 7.18
CA ILE A 45 -5.77 -11.15 6.22
C ILE A 45 -5.99 -10.48 4.87
N ASN A 46 -7.21 -10.49 4.35
CA ASN A 46 -7.53 -9.92 3.05
C ASN A 46 -7.22 -8.42 2.98
N ARG A 47 -7.43 -7.67 4.08
CA ARG A 47 -7.03 -6.27 4.19
C ARG A 47 -5.52 -6.13 4.04
N VAL A 48 -4.73 -6.87 4.83
CA VAL A 48 -3.26 -6.79 4.79
C VAL A 48 -2.73 -7.16 3.41
N VAL A 49 -3.24 -8.23 2.81
CA VAL A 49 -2.82 -8.69 1.48
C VAL A 49 -3.16 -7.67 0.38
N ALA A 50 -4.32 -7.02 0.46
CA ALA A 50 -4.67 -5.93 -0.46
C ALA A 50 -3.81 -4.67 -0.25
N GLU A 51 -3.50 -4.35 1.01
CA GLU A 51 -2.64 -3.22 1.38
C GLU A 51 -1.22 -3.39 0.83
N LEU A 52 -0.69 -4.61 0.81
CA LEU A 52 0.62 -4.92 0.21
C LEU A 52 0.70 -4.54 -1.28
N LEU A 53 -0.37 -4.72 -2.05
CA LEU A 53 -0.41 -4.35 -3.47
C LEU A 53 -0.30 -2.83 -3.66
N TRP A 54 -0.96 -2.05 -2.81
CA TRP A 54 -0.89 -0.59 -2.87
C TRP A 54 0.44 -0.05 -2.36
N LEU A 55 0.98 -0.67 -1.30
CA LEU A 55 2.30 -0.33 -0.76
C LEU A 55 3.42 -0.57 -1.77
N GLU A 56 3.30 -1.55 -2.67
CA GLU A 56 4.25 -1.75 -3.77
C GLU A 56 4.37 -0.50 -4.66
N LEU A 57 3.24 0.09 -5.06
CA LEU A 57 3.23 1.31 -5.88
C LEU A 57 3.78 2.51 -5.11
N VAL A 58 3.33 2.71 -3.87
CA VAL A 58 3.79 3.82 -3.02
C VAL A 58 5.30 3.73 -2.80
N TRP A 59 5.80 2.55 -2.44
CA TRP A 59 7.21 2.30 -2.23
C TRP A 59 8.04 2.58 -3.48
N LEU A 60 7.57 2.15 -4.65
CA LEU A 60 8.31 2.31 -5.90
C LEU A 60 8.40 3.77 -6.34
N ILE A 61 7.32 4.54 -6.15
CA ILE A 61 7.29 5.98 -6.43
C ILE A 61 8.16 6.73 -5.42
N ASP A 62 8.06 6.41 -4.13
CA ASP A 62 8.87 7.01 -3.08
C ASP A 62 10.38 6.76 -3.31
N TRP A 63 10.74 5.50 -3.60
CA TRP A 63 12.10 5.09 -3.93
C TRP A 63 12.63 5.81 -5.17
N TRP A 64 11.84 5.93 -6.23
CA TRP A 64 12.22 6.68 -7.43
C TRP A 64 12.44 8.15 -7.11
N ALA A 65 11.45 8.79 -6.50
CA ALA A 65 11.42 10.23 -6.30
C ALA A 65 12.46 10.70 -5.27
N GLY A 66 13.00 9.78 -4.46
CA GLY A 66 14.00 10.10 -3.44
C GLY A 66 13.44 11.07 -2.39
N VAL A 67 12.15 10.94 -2.07
CA VAL A 67 11.45 11.90 -1.22
C VAL A 67 12.05 11.87 0.17
N GLN A 68 12.33 13.06 0.71
CA GLN A 68 12.71 13.20 2.12
C GLN A 68 11.48 13.58 2.93
N ILE A 69 10.98 12.63 3.71
CA ILE A 69 9.88 12.86 4.64
C ILE A 69 10.43 13.67 5.83
N LYS A 70 9.91 14.89 6.02
CA LYS A 70 10.20 15.72 7.19
C LYS A 70 8.97 15.77 8.09
N LEU A 71 9.05 15.08 9.21
CA LEU A 71 8.00 15.07 10.22
C LEU A 71 8.28 16.14 11.28
N PHE A 72 7.31 17.01 11.52
CA PHE A 72 7.36 18.03 12.57
C PHE A 72 6.33 17.66 13.64
N ALA A 73 6.81 17.36 14.84
CA ALA A 73 5.98 17.07 16.00
C ALA A 73 6.76 17.48 17.27
N ASP A 74 6.03 17.86 18.33
CA ASP A 74 6.64 17.96 19.65
C ASP A 74 7.05 16.56 20.17
N THR A 75 7.87 16.54 21.22
CA THR A 75 8.43 15.30 21.76
C THR A 75 7.37 14.35 22.31
N GLU A 76 6.29 14.87 22.89
CA GLU A 76 5.22 14.07 23.46
C GLU A 76 4.41 13.40 22.35
N SER A 77 3.95 14.18 21.37
CA SER A 77 3.23 13.69 20.19
C SER A 77 4.03 12.66 19.40
N PHE A 78 5.33 12.91 19.17
CA PHE A 78 6.20 11.97 18.47
C PHE A 78 6.31 10.62 19.20
N ARG A 79 6.30 10.61 20.55
CA ARG A 79 6.45 9.38 21.34
C ARG A 79 5.24 8.46 21.26
N ILE A 80 4.04 9.03 21.09
CA ILE A 80 2.77 8.30 21.04
C ILE A 80 2.30 8.03 19.60
N MET A 81 2.90 8.66 18.59
CA MET A 81 2.57 8.46 17.19
C MET A 81 2.60 6.99 16.78
N GLY A 82 1.52 6.53 16.14
CA GLY A 82 1.34 5.14 15.71
C GLY A 82 0.98 4.14 16.83
N LYS A 83 0.87 4.58 18.09
CA LYS A 83 0.52 3.72 19.24
C LYS A 83 -0.90 3.93 19.75
N GLU A 84 -1.60 4.93 19.23
CA GLU A 84 -2.96 5.28 19.61
C GLU A 84 -3.88 5.37 18.39
N GLN A 85 -5.19 5.34 18.64
CA GLN A 85 -6.18 5.63 17.62
C GLN A 85 -6.19 7.15 17.39
N ALA A 86 -5.79 7.58 16.20
CA ALA A 86 -5.78 8.97 15.82
C ALA A 86 -6.59 9.18 14.53
N LEU A 87 -7.21 10.35 14.41
CA LEU A 87 -7.78 10.82 13.15
C LEU A 87 -6.70 11.61 12.42
N VAL A 88 -6.26 11.12 11.26
CA VAL A 88 -5.33 11.83 10.40
C VAL A 88 -6.12 12.77 9.49
N ILE A 89 -5.84 14.07 9.56
CA ILE A 89 -6.42 15.09 8.68
C ILE A 89 -5.33 15.50 7.69
N SER A 90 -5.37 14.93 6.49
CA SER A 90 -4.40 15.23 5.43
C SER A 90 -4.94 16.34 4.52
N ASN A 91 -4.07 17.27 4.12
CA ASN A 91 -4.36 18.14 2.99
C ASN A 91 -4.21 17.33 1.70
N HIS A 92 -5.30 16.96 1.04
CA HIS A 92 -5.22 16.18 -0.20
C HIS A 92 -4.70 17.07 -1.34
N LYS A 93 -3.47 16.78 -1.78
CA LYS A 93 -2.71 17.57 -2.78
C LYS A 93 -2.11 16.69 -3.88
N SER A 94 -1.85 15.41 -3.61
CA SER A 94 -1.22 14.48 -4.55
C SER A 94 -1.91 13.12 -4.52
N ASP A 95 -1.83 12.39 -5.62
CA ASP A 95 -2.34 11.01 -5.76
C ASP A 95 -1.64 9.99 -4.82
N ILE A 96 -0.62 10.43 -4.09
CA ILE A 96 0.17 9.65 -3.13
C ILE A 96 -0.40 9.80 -1.70
N ASP A 97 -1.18 10.85 -1.45
CA ASP A 97 -1.78 11.13 -0.12
C ASP A 97 -2.91 10.14 0.21
#